data_AF-A0A7K6GHX5-F1
#
_entry.id   AF-A0A7K6GHX5-F1
#
_cell.length_a   1.000
_cell.length_b   1.000
_cell.length_c   1.000
_cell.angle_alpha   90.00
_cell.angle_beta   90.00
_cell.angle_gamma   90.00
#
_symmetry.space_group_name_H-M   'P 1'
#
loop_
_entity.id
_entity.type
_entity.pdbx_description
1 polymer ?
#
loop_
_entity_poly.entity_id
_entity_poly.type
_entity_poly.pdbx_seq_one_letter_code
_entity_poly.pdbx_strand_id
1 'polypeptide(L)' 'SCSRPYRTDPNFDPEFIKSKSTAAAGLCSWCLNMVRFYEVHCIVKPKRQAVAD' A
#
# COMPACT_ATOMS: atom_id res chain seq x y z
N SER A 1 11.68 1.15 -5.91
CA SER A 1 11.21 1.17 -4.52
C SER A 1 11.31 -0.22 -3.93
N CYS A 2 11.78 -0.34 -2.68
CA CYS A 2 11.97 -1.63 -1.99
C CYS A 2 10.68 -2.48 -1.91
N SER A 3 9.51 -1.84 -1.93
CA SER A 3 8.19 -2.49 -1.85
C SER A 3 7.67 -3.11 -3.16
N ARG A 4 8.32 -2.87 -4.30
CA ARG A 4 7.81 -3.26 -5.62
C ARG A 4 7.62 -4.79 -5.81
N PRO A 5 8.53 -5.66 -5.32
CA PRO A 5 8.37 -7.11 -5.44
C PRO A 5 7.09 -7.62 -4.77
N TYR A 6 6.76 -7.08 -3.59
CA TYR A 6 5.59 -7.49 -2.80
C TYR A 6 4.25 -7.01 -3.38
N ARG A 7 4.26 -5.99 -4.23
CA ARG A 7 3.03 -5.48 -4.88
C ARG A 7 2.58 -6.34 -6.07
N THR A 8 3.48 -7.14 -6.62
CA THR A 8 3.23 -7.98 -7.80
C THR A 8 3.33 -9.47 -7.49
N ASP A 9 3.67 -9.83 -6.26
CA ASP A 9 3.73 -11.21 -5.81
C ASP A 9 2.30 -11.71 -5.49
N PRO A 10 1.77 -12.70 -6.22
CA PRO A 10 0.46 -13.27 -5.94
C PRO A 10 0.37 -13.96 -4.58
N ASN A 11 1.50 -14.32 -3.96
CA ASN A 11 1.53 -14.86 -2.60
C ASN A 11 1.44 -13.77 -1.53
N PHE A 12 1.60 -12.51 -1.91
CA PHE A 12 1.44 -11.34 -1.07
C PHE A 12 0.15 -10.58 -1.39
N ASP A 13 -0.89 -11.33 -1.75
CA ASP A 13 -2.24 -10.82 -1.95
C ASP A 13 -3.09 -11.05 -0.68
N PRO A 14 -3.80 -10.03 -0.16
CA PRO A 14 -4.62 -10.18 1.04
C PRO A 14 -5.71 -11.23 0.93
N GLU A 15 -6.36 -11.39 -0.23
CA GLU A 15 -7.43 -12.37 -0.42
C GLU A 15 -6.85 -13.79 -0.50
N PHE A 16 -5.70 -13.96 -1.13
CA PHE A 16 -4.95 -15.21 -1.09
C PHE A 16 -4.54 -15.58 0.35
N ILE A 17 -3.93 -14.65 1.09
CA ILE A 17 -3.45 -14.88 2.46
C ILE A 17 -4.62 -15.15 3.43
N LYS A 18 -5.80 -14.56 3.19
CA LYS A 18 -7.00 -14.77 4.01
C LYS A 18 -7.42 -16.24 4.06
N SER A 19 -7.16 -17.01 3.00
CA SER A 19 -7.39 -18.47 2.99
C SER A 19 -6.48 -19.24 3.95
N LYS A 20 -5.39 -18.63 4.44
CA LYS A 20 -4.40 -19.22 5.35
C LYS A 20 -4.45 -18.61 6.75
N SER A 21 -4.61 -17.29 6.85
CA SER A 21 -4.68 -16.55 8.11
C SER A 21 -5.34 -15.18 7.93
N THR A 22 -6.47 -14.98 8.59
CA THR A 22 -7.19 -13.69 8.60
C THR A 22 -6.35 -12.57 9.20
N ALA A 23 -5.60 -12.84 10.27
CA ALA A 23 -4.73 -11.85 10.90
C ALA A 23 -3.60 -11.41 9.95
N ALA A 24 -2.96 -12.36 9.27
CA ALA A 24 -1.92 -12.07 8.29
C ALA A 24 -2.47 -11.32 7.05
N ALA A 25 -3.70 -11.61 6.63
CA ALA A 25 -4.37 -10.88 5.56
C ALA A 25 -4.57 -9.39 5.92
N GLY A 26 -4.94 -9.12 7.17
CA GLY A 26 -5.03 -7.76 7.70
C GLY A 26 -3.69 -7.02 7.63
N LEU A 27 -2.60 -7.67 8.05
CA LEU A 27 -1.25 -7.10 7.97
C LEU A 27 -0.80 -6.86 6.52
N CYS A 28 -1.05 -7.82 5.63
CA CYS A 28 -0.74 -7.68 4.20
C CYS A 28 -1.48 -6.48 3.59
N SER A 29 -2.80 -6.38 3.82
CA SER A 29 -3.61 -5.27 3.36
C SER A 29 -3.12 -3.92 3.91
N TRP A 30 -2.78 -3.84 5.20
CA TRP A 30 -2.23 -2.63 5.80
C TRP A 30 -0.92 -2.21 5.14
N CYS A 31 0.03 -3.14 4.96
CA CYS A 31 1.32 -2.86 4.30
C CYS A 31 1.14 -2.29 2.88
N LEU A 32 0.28 -2.91 2.06
CA LEU A 32 0.02 -2.46 0.69
C LEU A 32 -0.61 -1.06 0.67
N ASN A 33 -1.57 -0.81 1.57
CA ASN A 33 -2.21 0.50 1.69
C ASN A 33 -1.25 1.59 2.17
N MET A 34 -0.33 1.29 3.09
CA MET A 34 0.68 2.25 3.56
C MET A 34 1.61 2.70 2.42
N VAL A 35 2.09 1.76 1.61
CA VAL A 35 2.91 2.07 0.43
C VAL A 35 2.13 2.92 -0.56
N ARG A 36 0.87 2.54 -0.85
CA ARG A 36 0.03 3.29 -1.78
C ARG A 36 -0.28 4.70 -1.29
N PHE A 37 -0.57 4.86 -0.01
CA PHE A 37 -0.80 6.15 0.63
C PHE A 37 0.42 7.06 0.48
N TYR A 38 1.62 6.55 0.75
CA TYR A 38 2.86 7.31 0.61
C TYR A 38 3.09 7.77 -0.84
N GLU A 39 2.93 6.88 -1.82
CA GLU A 39 3.04 7.22 -3.25
C GLU A 39 2.11 8.37 -3.65
N VAL A 40 0.84 8.31 -3.22
CA VAL A 40 -0.16 9.35 -3.49
C VAL A 40 0.17 10.63 -2.73
N HIS A 41 0.59 10.53 -1.47
CA HIS A 41 0.96 11.69 -0.66
C HIS A 41 2.09 12.50 -1.31
N CYS A 42 3.11 11.85 -1.86
CA CYS A 42 4.19 12.54 -2.60
C CYS A 42 3.67 13.35 -3.79
N ILE A 43 2.64 12.85 -4.50
CA ILE A 43 2.01 13.55 -5.63
C ILE A 43 1.08 14.68 -5.17
N VAL A 44 0.38 14.45 -4.06
CA VAL A 44 -0.64 15.37 -3.53
C VAL A 44 -0.01 16.53 -2.76
N LYS A 45 1.11 16.31 -2.06
CA LYS A 45 1.81 17.35 -1.28
C LYS A 45 2.08 18.64 -2.07
N PRO A 46 2.73 18.63 -3.25
CA PRO A 46 2.97 19.87 -3.99
C PRO A 46 1.69 20.51 -4.50
N LYS A 47 0.69 19.71 -4.89
CA LYS A 47 -0.62 20.21 -5.35
C LYS A 47 -1.37 20.93 -4.22
N ARG A 48 -1.29 20.40 -2.99
CA ARG A 48 -1.87 21.05 -1.81
C ARG A 48 -1.16 22.35 -1.45
N GLN A 49 0.17 22.39 -1.56
CA GLN A 49 0.95 23.60 -1.31
C GLN A 49 0.55 24.72 -2.27
N ALA A 50 0.48 24.42 -3.57
CA ALA A 50 0.13 25.40 -4.60
C ALA A 50 -1.32 25.93 -4.54
N VAL A 51 -2.20 25.30 -3.75
CA VAL A 51 -3.58 25.77 -3.50
C VAL A 51 -3.67 26.54 -2.17
N ALA A 52 -2.67 26.40 -1.29
CA ALA A 52 -2.61 27.10 -0.02
C ALA A 52 -1.93 28.49 -0.13
N ASP A 53 -1.25 28.75 -1.25
CA ASP A 53 -0.73 30.05 -1.67
C ASP A 53 -1.78 30.82 -2.49
#